data_AF-A0A8C2SKY0-F1
#
_entry.id   AF-A0A8C2SKY0-F1
#
_cell.length_a   1.000
_cell.length_b   1.000
_cell.length_c   1.000
_cell.angle_alpha   90.00
_cell.angle_beta   90.00
_cell.angle_gamma   90.00
#
_symmetry.space_group_name_H-M   'P 1'
#
loop_
_entity.id
_entity.type
_entity.pdbx_description
1 polymer ?
#
loop_
_entity_poly.entity_id
_entity_poly.type
_entity_poly.pdbx_seq_one_letter_code
_entity_poly.pdbx_strand_id
1 'polypeptide(L)'
;MALVLLPSRCLRRLPPPLTTRGLITPRPGGSPPPSLPLSRRLMVVAAVGGAAGGAWLYLKARKERERTEKRHRELRALALGHGDFQLLDHGGRPRSKADFIGQWVLLYFGFTHCPDVCPDELDKLSRVVELLDRDPALPRLQPLFITVDPERDDVEALARYVRDFHPRMVGLTGSSEQVKAVSAAYRVYASAGPKDEDGDYIVDHTIIIYLLGPDGLFLDYYNRSKTAEKIAESVRRHMENYQPLLH
;
A
#
# COMPACT_ATOMS: atom_id res chain seq x y z
N MET A 1 58.30 7.82 -28.60
CA MET A 1 59.53 8.26 -27.91
C MET A 1 59.19 9.49 -27.08
N ALA A 2 59.06 9.34 -25.76
CA ALA A 2 59.27 10.38 -24.73
C ALA A 2 58.99 9.76 -23.35
N LEU A 3 60.07 9.24 -22.75
CA LEU A 3 60.14 8.82 -21.35
C LEU A 3 60.34 10.08 -20.49
N VAL A 4 59.57 10.24 -19.40
CA VAL A 4 59.85 11.18 -18.30
C VAL A 4 59.45 10.44 -17.01
N LEU A 5 60.40 9.74 -16.36
CA LEU A 5 61.30 10.19 -15.27
C LEU A 5 60.58 10.35 -13.92
N LEU A 6 60.61 9.27 -13.11
CA LEU A 6 60.40 9.29 -11.65
C LEU A 6 61.66 9.84 -10.95
N PRO A 7 61.55 10.63 -9.86
CA PRO A 7 62.70 11.06 -9.10
C PRO A 7 63.18 9.97 -8.11
N SER A 8 64.43 9.59 -8.34
CA SER A 8 65.50 9.08 -7.48
C SER A 8 65.23 8.95 -5.97
N ARG A 9 65.32 7.69 -5.51
CA ARG A 9 65.47 7.27 -4.11
C ARG A 9 66.77 7.81 -3.51
N CYS A 10 66.69 8.64 -2.47
CA CYS A 10 67.82 8.92 -1.59
C CYS A 10 68.09 7.72 -0.66
N LEU A 11 69.19 7.02 -0.91
CA LEU A 11 69.82 6.08 0.00
C LEU A 11 70.29 6.81 1.28
N ARG A 12 69.58 6.62 2.39
CA ARG A 12 70.13 6.93 3.71
C ARG A 12 70.88 5.72 4.25
N ARG A 13 72.11 6.00 4.67
CA ARG A 13 73.14 5.08 5.19
C ARG A 13 72.63 4.30 6.41
N LEU A 14 72.92 2.99 6.43
CA LEU A 14 72.75 2.15 7.61
C LEU A 14 73.74 2.56 8.73
N PRO A 15 73.32 2.62 10.01
CA PRO A 15 74.23 2.59 11.14
C PRO A 15 74.67 1.15 11.49
N PRO A 16 75.85 0.97 12.13
CA PRO A 16 76.44 -0.35 12.45
C PRO A 16 75.68 -1.09 13.57
N PRO A 17 75.91 -2.41 13.75
CA PRO A 17 75.14 -3.22 14.69
C PRO A 17 75.57 -2.92 16.12
N LEU A 18 74.61 -2.55 16.97
CA LEU A 18 74.78 -2.55 18.41
C LEU A 18 74.38 -3.91 18.97
N THR A 19 75.40 -4.71 19.24
CA THR A 19 75.33 -5.90 20.06
C THR A 19 75.17 -5.47 21.51
N THR A 20 73.98 -5.64 22.10
CA THR A 20 73.86 -5.76 23.56
C THR A 20 72.67 -6.65 23.89
N ARG A 21 73.01 -7.87 24.30
CA ARG A 21 72.13 -8.88 24.88
C ARG A 21 71.59 -8.33 26.20
N GLY A 22 70.40 -7.78 26.19
CA GLY A 22 69.59 -7.53 27.39
C GLY A 22 68.48 -8.57 27.47
N LEU A 23 68.68 -9.61 28.28
CA LEU A 23 67.63 -10.55 28.66
C LEU A 23 66.56 -9.78 29.43
N ILE A 24 65.43 -9.47 28.77
CA ILE A 24 64.21 -9.07 29.47
C ILE A 24 63.65 -10.34 30.10
N THR A 25 63.80 -10.46 31.42
CA THR A 25 63.09 -11.47 32.21
C THR A 25 61.58 -11.16 32.16
N PRO A 26 60.71 -12.15 31.95
CA PRO A 26 59.28 -11.93 32.09
C PRO A 26 58.96 -11.68 33.57
N ARG A 27 58.37 -10.51 33.85
CA ARG A 27 57.88 -10.13 35.18
C ARG A 27 56.77 -11.12 35.60
N PRO A 28 56.89 -11.86 36.71
CA PRO A 28 55.79 -12.70 37.18
C PRO A 28 54.82 -11.83 37.97
N GLY A 29 53.51 -12.04 37.78
CA GLY A 29 52.50 -11.55 38.71
C GLY A 29 51.66 -10.37 38.22
N GLY A 30 50.80 -10.63 37.24
CA GLY A 30 49.46 -10.06 37.24
C GLY A 30 48.49 -11.25 37.25
N SER A 31 47.72 -11.42 38.32
CA SER A 31 46.63 -12.41 38.33
C SER A 31 45.67 -12.10 37.17
N PRO A 32 45.22 -13.09 36.38
CA PRO A 32 44.18 -12.85 35.40
C PRO A 32 42.96 -12.27 36.13
N PRO A 33 42.28 -11.26 35.57
CA PRO A 33 41.10 -10.70 36.20
C PRO A 33 40.10 -11.83 36.48
N PRO A 34 39.39 -11.82 37.63
CA PRO A 34 38.48 -12.90 37.98
C PRO A 34 37.48 -13.13 36.86
N SER A 35 37.58 -14.30 36.21
CA SER A 35 36.68 -14.67 35.13
C SER A 35 35.33 -14.99 35.72
N LEU A 36 34.30 -14.22 35.33
CA LEU A 36 32.93 -14.53 35.72
C LEU A 36 32.59 -15.98 35.34
N PRO A 37 31.86 -16.73 36.20
CA PRO A 37 31.41 -18.07 35.88
C PRO A 37 30.58 -18.05 34.59
N LEU A 38 30.65 -19.13 33.81
CA LEU A 38 30.01 -19.24 32.49
C LEU A 38 28.52 -18.86 32.52
N SER A 39 27.81 -19.22 33.59
CA SER A 39 26.40 -18.86 33.81
C SER A 39 26.17 -17.34 33.85
N ARG A 40 27.03 -16.57 34.53
CA ARG A 40 26.93 -15.11 34.55
C ARG A 40 27.25 -14.49 33.18
N ARG A 41 28.21 -15.05 32.43
CA ARG A 41 28.52 -14.60 31.07
C ARG A 41 27.34 -14.82 30.12
N LEU A 42 26.71 -15.99 30.19
CA LEU A 42 25.52 -16.32 29.40
C LEU A 42 24.34 -15.39 29.74
N MET A 43 24.10 -15.08 31.01
CA MET A 43 23.04 -14.14 31.41
C MET A 43 23.28 -12.72 30.87
N VAL A 44 24.52 -12.23 30.91
CA VAL A 44 24.86 -10.91 30.36
C VAL A 44 24.64 -10.87 28.85
N VAL A 45 25.09 -11.90 28.11
CA VAL A 45 24.88 -11.98 26.66
C VAL A 45 23.38 -12.05 26.32
N ALA A 46 22.59 -12.84 27.06
CA ALA A 46 21.15 -12.92 26.87
C ALA A 46 20.46 -11.59 27.14
N ALA A 47 20.83 -10.87 28.21
CA ALA A 47 20.27 -9.57 28.55
C ALA A 47 20.60 -8.51 27.48
N VAL A 48 21.85 -8.44 27.03
CA VAL A 48 22.29 -7.51 25.97
C VAL A 48 21.62 -7.85 24.64
N GLY A 49 21.55 -9.13 24.28
CA GLY A 49 20.87 -9.59 23.06
C GLY A 49 19.36 -9.29 23.10
N GLY A 50 18.70 -9.52 24.23
CA GLY A 50 17.30 -9.16 24.44
C GLY A 50 17.04 -7.66 24.35
N ALA A 51 17.90 -6.83 24.96
CA ALA A 51 17.81 -5.38 24.88
C ALA A 51 18.04 -4.86 23.46
N ALA A 52 19.06 -5.37 22.75
CA ALA A 52 19.33 -4.99 21.37
C ALA A 52 18.21 -5.46 20.41
N GLY A 53 17.70 -6.67 20.60
CA GLY A 53 16.56 -7.19 19.85
C GLY A 53 15.28 -6.37 20.10
N GLY A 54 15.01 -6.03 21.36
CA GLY A 54 13.89 -5.16 21.74
C GLY A 54 14.01 -3.76 21.15
N ALA A 55 15.20 -3.15 21.20
CA ALA A 55 15.47 -1.85 20.59
C ALA A 55 15.31 -1.90 19.07
N TRP A 56 15.80 -2.96 18.40
CA TRP A 56 15.62 -3.16 16.96
C TRP A 56 14.14 -3.32 16.58
N LEU A 57 13.37 -4.12 17.32
CA LEU A 57 11.93 -4.27 17.10
C LEU A 57 11.18 -2.95 17.32
N TYR A 58 11.53 -2.20 18.37
CA TYR A 58 10.96 -0.89 18.65
C TYR A 58 11.25 0.13 17.54
N LEU A 59 12.51 0.23 17.10
CA LEU A 59 12.92 1.11 16.01
C LEU A 59 12.26 0.69 14.68
N LYS A 60 12.12 -0.62 14.42
CA LYS A 60 11.43 -1.14 13.24
C LYS A 60 9.95 -0.75 13.26
N ALA A 61 9.25 -0.98 14.36
CA ALA A 61 7.83 -0.64 14.51
C ALA A 61 7.59 0.88 14.40
N ARG A 62 8.48 1.70 14.98
CA ARG A 62 8.42 3.16 14.85
C ARG A 62 8.60 3.60 13.38
N LYS A 63 9.58 3.04 12.68
CA LYS A 63 9.84 3.36 11.27
C LYS A 63 8.69 2.94 10.36
N GLU A 64 8.03 1.82 10.64
CA GLU A 64 6.83 1.38 9.90
C GLU A 64 5.66 2.34 10.11
N ARG A 65 5.41 2.79 11.35
CA ARG A 65 4.37 3.80 11.66
C ARG A 65 4.63 5.12 10.93
N GLU A 66 5.85 5.65 11.02
CA GLU A 66 6.24 6.89 10.34
C GLU A 66 6.09 6.79 8.82
N ARG A 67 6.39 5.63 8.22
CA ARG A 67 6.19 5.38 6.77
C ARG A 67 4.72 5.36 6.39
N THR A 68 3.88 4.67 7.16
CA THR A 68 2.44 4.62 6.92
C THR A 68 1.81 6.00 7.03
N GLU A 69 2.17 6.77 8.05
CA GLU A 69 1.68 8.15 8.20
C GLU A 69 2.14 9.08 7.07
N LYS A 70 3.39 8.97 6.62
CA LYS A 70 3.88 9.73 5.47
C LYS A 70 3.11 9.36 4.20
N ARG A 71 2.93 8.06 3.93
CA ARG A 71 2.11 7.58 2.81
C ARG A 71 0.68 8.13 2.89
N HIS A 72 0.02 8.07 4.05
CA HIS A 72 -1.32 8.63 4.20
C HIS A 72 -1.35 10.15 3.94
N ARG A 73 -0.35 10.90 4.40
CA ARG A 73 -0.25 12.35 4.12
C ARG A 73 -0.06 12.64 2.64
N GLU A 74 0.81 11.89 1.96
CA GLU A 74 1.03 12.02 0.52
C GLU A 74 -0.23 11.68 -0.27
N LEU A 75 -0.92 10.59 0.07
CA LEU A 75 -2.17 10.20 -0.56
C LEU A 75 -3.28 11.25 -0.37
N ARG A 76 -3.38 11.84 0.82
CA ARG A 76 -4.27 12.97 1.09
C ARG A 76 -3.94 14.21 0.25
N ALA A 77 -2.65 14.46 0.01
CA ALA A 77 -2.21 15.61 -0.80
C ALA A 77 -2.54 15.45 -2.31
N LEU A 78 -2.79 14.23 -2.79
CA LEU A 78 -3.15 13.99 -4.20
C LEU A 78 -4.57 14.46 -4.56
N ALA A 79 -5.39 14.83 -3.56
CA ALA A 79 -6.76 15.30 -3.69
C ALA A 79 -7.66 14.38 -4.55
N LEU A 80 -7.41 13.07 -4.49
CA LEU A 80 -8.16 12.08 -5.27
C LEU A 80 -9.63 12.06 -4.85
N GLY A 81 -10.52 12.21 -5.83
CA GLY A 81 -11.95 12.17 -5.61
C GLY A 81 -12.52 13.34 -4.81
N HIS A 82 -11.83 14.49 -4.71
CA HIS A 82 -12.35 15.66 -3.98
C HIS A 82 -13.58 16.31 -4.64
N GLY A 83 -13.80 16.07 -5.92
CA GLY A 83 -15.02 16.51 -6.62
C GLY A 83 -16.25 15.71 -6.19
N ASP A 84 -17.40 16.37 -6.22
CA ASP A 84 -18.68 15.66 -6.19
C ASP A 84 -18.93 14.98 -7.53
N PHE A 85 -19.82 14.00 -7.54
CA PHE A 85 -20.33 13.39 -8.76
C PHE A 85 -21.85 13.34 -8.72
N GLN A 86 -22.47 13.32 -9.90
CA GLN A 86 -23.88 13.03 -10.04
C GLN A 86 -24.00 11.95 -11.12
N LEU A 87 -24.40 10.77 -10.69
CA LEU A 87 -24.57 9.58 -11.52
C LEU A 87 -25.95 8.99 -11.26
N LEU A 88 -26.33 7.98 -12.02
CA LEU A 88 -27.50 7.16 -11.81
C LEU A 88 -27.06 5.83 -11.22
N ASP A 89 -27.77 5.34 -10.20
CA ASP A 89 -27.61 3.95 -9.80
C ASP A 89 -28.28 2.99 -10.78
N HIS A 90 -27.95 1.71 -10.65
CA HIS A 90 -28.56 0.61 -11.39
C HIS A 90 -30.08 0.43 -11.17
N GLY A 91 -30.70 1.24 -10.29
CA GLY A 91 -32.16 1.36 -10.17
C GLY A 91 -32.73 2.60 -10.86
N GLY A 92 -31.90 3.37 -11.57
CA GLY A 92 -32.27 4.61 -12.25
C GLY A 92 -32.37 5.83 -11.32
N ARG A 93 -31.94 5.73 -10.06
CA ARG A 93 -32.02 6.84 -9.11
C ARG A 93 -30.76 7.71 -9.19
N PRO A 94 -30.89 9.04 -9.22
CA PRO A 94 -29.74 9.92 -9.07
C PRO A 94 -29.02 9.68 -7.75
N ARG A 95 -27.70 9.54 -7.82
CA ARG A 95 -26.78 9.37 -6.71
C ARG A 95 -25.65 10.38 -6.80
N SER A 96 -25.25 10.91 -5.65
CA SER A 96 -24.07 11.76 -5.53
C SER A 96 -23.07 11.20 -4.55
N LYS A 97 -21.91 11.85 -4.44
CA LYS A 97 -20.92 11.49 -3.43
C LYS A 97 -21.48 11.67 -2.01
N ALA A 98 -22.36 12.65 -1.83
CA ALA A 98 -22.99 12.96 -0.54
C ALA A 98 -23.83 11.79 0.02
N ASP A 99 -24.42 10.97 -0.84
CA ASP A 99 -25.23 9.82 -0.44
C ASP A 99 -24.42 8.73 0.28
N PHE A 100 -23.10 8.73 0.09
CA PHE A 100 -22.19 7.73 0.67
C PHE A 100 -21.40 8.27 1.86
N ILE A 101 -21.65 9.52 2.27
CA ILE A 101 -21.06 10.08 3.49
C ILE A 101 -21.61 9.34 4.72
N GLY A 102 -20.75 9.09 5.69
CA GLY A 102 -21.01 8.25 6.85
C GLY A 102 -20.78 6.75 6.61
N GLN A 103 -20.50 6.35 5.37
CA GLN A 103 -20.27 4.95 5.00
C GLN A 103 -18.81 4.70 4.64
N TRP A 104 -18.33 3.50 4.95
CA TRP A 104 -17.09 3.00 4.37
C TRP A 104 -17.37 2.49 2.97
N VAL A 105 -16.57 2.90 2.00
CA VAL A 105 -16.78 2.54 0.60
C VAL A 105 -15.55 1.88 0.01
N LEU A 106 -15.75 0.73 -0.66
CA LEU A 106 -14.80 0.22 -1.64
C LEU A 106 -15.32 0.54 -3.04
N LEU A 107 -14.59 1.37 -3.76
CA LEU A 107 -14.94 1.83 -5.08
C LEU A 107 -14.05 1.18 -6.14
N TYR A 108 -14.66 0.64 -7.18
CA TYR A 108 -13.97 0.10 -8.35
C TYR A 108 -14.53 0.70 -9.63
N PHE A 109 -13.64 1.00 -10.58
CA PHE A 109 -13.97 1.47 -11.91
C PHE A 109 -13.75 0.34 -12.90
N GLY A 110 -14.73 0.07 -13.76
CA GLY A 110 -14.64 -0.96 -14.79
C GLY A 110 -15.81 -0.88 -15.76
N PHE A 111 -16.09 -1.95 -16.49
CA PHE A 111 -17.20 -1.98 -17.45
C PHE A 111 -17.77 -3.41 -17.55
N THR A 112 -19.04 -3.54 -17.92
CA THR A 112 -19.75 -4.84 -17.85
C THR A 112 -19.27 -5.85 -18.90
N HIS A 113 -18.71 -5.37 -20.00
CA HIS A 113 -18.22 -6.19 -21.13
C HIS A 113 -16.75 -6.64 -20.98
N CYS A 114 -16.17 -6.52 -19.78
CA CYS A 114 -14.78 -6.97 -19.56
C CYS A 114 -14.74 -8.50 -19.43
N PRO A 115 -13.95 -9.22 -20.26
CA PRO A 115 -14.02 -10.68 -20.33
C PRO A 115 -13.55 -11.38 -19.05
N ASP A 116 -12.51 -10.85 -18.39
CA ASP A 116 -11.85 -11.56 -17.28
C ASP A 116 -11.61 -10.69 -16.04
N VAL A 117 -11.09 -9.47 -16.22
CA VAL A 117 -10.52 -8.70 -15.09
C VAL A 117 -11.59 -8.08 -14.18
N CYS A 118 -12.64 -7.47 -14.74
CA CYS A 118 -13.67 -6.84 -13.92
C CYS A 118 -14.45 -7.86 -13.07
N PRO A 119 -14.90 -9.02 -13.61
CA PRO A 119 -15.53 -10.05 -12.79
C PRO A 119 -14.66 -10.50 -11.61
N ASP A 120 -13.37 -10.78 -11.87
CA ASP A 120 -12.41 -11.18 -10.83
C ASP A 120 -12.28 -10.14 -9.70
N GLU A 121 -12.19 -8.85 -10.05
CA GLU A 121 -12.10 -7.78 -9.04
C GLU A 121 -13.42 -7.59 -8.29
N LEU A 122 -14.58 -7.70 -8.95
CA LEU A 122 -15.88 -7.59 -8.29
C LEU A 122 -16.14 -8.74 -7.31
N ASP A 123 -15.81 -9.97 -7.68
CA ASP A 123 -15.83 -11.12 -6.76
C ASP A 123 -14.91 -10.91 -5.54
N LYS A 124 -13.73 -10.33 -5.79
CA LYS A 124 -12.81 -9.97 -4.72
C LYS A 124 -13.40 -8.91 -3.79
N LEU A 125 -14.07 -7.87 -4.32
CA LEU A 125 -14.79 -6.89 -3.50
C LEU A 125 -15.89 -7.55 -2.66
N SER A 126 -16.73 -8.39 -3.28
CA SER A 126 -17.77 -9.15 -2.59
C SER A 126 -17.19 -9.96 -1.43
N ARG A 127 -16.07 -10.64 -1.68
CA ARG A 127 -15.38 -11.41 -0.64
C ARG A 127 -14.85 -10.55 0.51
N VAL A 128 -14.32 -9.36 0.22
CA VAL A 128 -13.87 -8.43 1.27
C VAL A 128 -15.05 -8.02 2.15
N VAL A 129 -16.19 -7.68 1.55
CA VAL A 129 -17.41 -7.30 2.28
C VAL A 129 -17.87 -8.44 3.19
N GLU A 130 -17.95 -9.67 2.68
CA GLU A 130 -18.31 -10.84 3.48
C GLU A 130 -17.35 -11.10 4.64
N LEU A 131 -16.04 -10.95 4.42
CA LEU A 131 -15.01 -11.18 5.44
C LEU A 131 -15.12 -10.17 6.60
N LEU A 132 -15.46 -8.92 6.29
CA LEU A 132 -15.65 -7.86 7.27
C LEU A 132 -16.99 -7.99 8.00
N ASP A 133 -18.06 -8.34 7.28
CA ASP A 133 -19.41 -8.52 7.83
C ASP A 133 -19.50 -9.67 8.86
N ARG A 134 -18.51 -10.58 8.90
CA ARG A 134 -18.37 -11.62 9.94
C ARG A 134 -18.13 -11.03 11.33
N ASP A 135 -17.61 -9.82 11.41
CA ASP A 135 -17.42 -9.10 12.67
C ASP A 135 -18.52 -8.02 12.81
N PRO A 136 -19.57 -8.27 13.61
CA PRO A 136 -20.69 -7.34 13.75
C PRO A 136 -20.31 -6.03 14.46
N ALA A 137 -19.12 -5.94 15.06
CA ALA A 137 -18.64 -4.70 15.67
C ALA A 137 -18.12 -3.70 14.63
N LEU A 138 -17.78 -4.16 13.42
CA LEU A 138 -17.29 -3.30 12.35
C LEU A 138 -18.44 -2.59 11.63
N PRO A 139 -18.25 -1.33 11.19
CA PRO A 139 -19.22 -0.66 10.34
C PRO A 139 -19.35 -1.37 9.00
N ARG A 140 -20.55 -1.32 8.42
CA ARG A 140 -20.82 -1.95 7.13
C ARG A 140 -20.01 -1.28 6.03
N LEU A 141 -19.43 -2.11 5.17
CA LEU A 141 -18.75 -1.69 3.96
C LEU A 141 -19.73 -1.68 2.77
N GLN A 142 -19.71 -0.59 2.00
CA GLN A 142 -20.50 -0.39 0.79
C GLN A 142 -19.63 -0.61 -0.46
N PRO A 143 -19.80 -1.72 -1.19
CA PRO A 143 -19.14 -1.90 -2.49
C PRO A 143 -19.81 -1.04 -3.55
N LEU A 144 -19.03 -0.23 -4.26
CA LEU A 144 -19.44 0.62 -5.39
C LEU A 144 -18.70 0.24 -6.66
N PHE A 145 -19.45 0.16 -7.75
CA PHE A 145 -18.94 -0.04 -9.09
C PHE A 145 -19.34 1.17 -9.94
N ILE A 146 -18.37 1.86 -10.54
CA ILE A 146 -18.63 2.95 -11.50
C ILE A 146 -18.21 2.47 -12.88
N THR A 147 -19.12 2.52 -13.85
CA THR A 147 -18.77 2.20 -15.23
C THR A 147 -17.81 3.24 -15.80
N VAL A 148 -16.87 2.81 -16.64
CA VAL A 148 -16.05 3.67 -17.50
C VAL A 148 -16.56 3.70 -18.95
N ASP A 149 -17.62 2.96 -19.26
CA ASP A 149 -18.17 2.77 -20.60
C ASP A 149 -19.70 2.95 -20.65
N PRO A 150 -20.20 4.18 -20.46
CA PRO A 150 -21.63 4.46 -20.39
C PRO A 150 -22.37 4.25 -21.71
N GLU A 151 -21.67 4.09 -22.84
CA GLU A 151 -22.29 3.81 -24.13
C GLU A 151 -22.91 2.40 -24.19
N ARG A 152 -22.33 1.45 -23.46
CA ARG A 152 -22.79 0.05 -23.38
C ARG A 152 -23.39 -0.31 -22.03
N ASP A 153 -22.94 0.36 -20.96
CA ASP A 153 -23.35 0.08 -19.59
C ASP A 153 -24.51 1.00 -19.16
N ASP A 154 -25.68 0.75 -19.73
CA ASP A 154 -26.91 1.40 -19.28
C ASP A 154 -27.36 0.91 -17.89
N VAL A 155 -28.40 1.55 -17.34
CA VAL A 155 -28.92 1.23 -16.00
C VAL A 155 -29.34 -0.23 -15.90
N GLU A 156 -29.95 -0.79 -16.95
CA GLU A 156 -30.50 -2.14 -16.92
C GLU A 156 -29.40 -3.21 -17.06
N ALA A 157 -28.42 -2.97 -17.94
CA ALA A 157 -27.22 -3.78 -18.08
C ALA A 157 -26.44 -3.83 -16.77
N LEU A 158 -26.22 -2.68 -16.12
CA LEU A 158 -25.59 -2.62 -14.80
C LEU A 158 -26.38 -3.36 -13.74
N ALA A 159 -27.70 -3.23 -13.71
CA ALA A 159 -28.55 -3.90 -12.73
C ALA A 159 -28.43 -5.42 -12.82
N ARG A 160 -28.37 -5.95 -14.04
CA ARG A 160 -28.14 -7.38 -14.28
C ARG A 160 -26.75 -7.79 -13.81
N TYR A 161 -25.73 -7.02 -14.17
CA TYR A 161 -24.34 -7.32 -13.88
C TYR A 161 -24.04 -7.31 -12.37
N VAL A 162 -24.34 -6.23 -11.65
CA VAL A 162 -23.95 -6.08 -10.23
C VAL A 162 -24.70 -7.04 -9.30
N ARG A 163 -25.88 -7.53 -9.71
CA ARG A 163 -26.70 -8.46 -8.94
C ARG A 163 -26.03 -9.82 -8.77
N ASP A 164 -25.20 -10.23 -9.73
CA ASP A 164 -24.54 -11.55 -9.71
C ASP A 164 -23.38 -11.61 -8.72
N PHE A 165 -22.85 -10.45 -8.28
CA PHE A 165 -21.69 -10.37 -7.39
C PHE A 165 -22.05 -10.23 -5.90
N HIS A 166 -22.84 -9.22 -5.54
CA HIS A 166 -23.22 -9.02 -4.12
C HIS A 166 -24.50 -8.18 -3.98
N PRO A 167 -25.42 -8.54 -3.07
CA PRO A 167 -26.72 -7.85 -2.92
C PRO A 167 -26.61 -6.40 -2.44
N ARG A 168 -25.48 -6.02 -1.83
CA ARG A 168 -25.18 -4.62 -1.43
C ARG A 168 -24.46 -3.82 -2.53
N MET A 169 -24.04 -4.45 -3.63
CA MET A 169 -23.28 -3.76 -4.68
C MET A 169 -24.14 -2.71 -5.36
N VAL A 170 -23.60 -1.50 -5.49
CA VAL A 170 -24.26 -0.43 -6.23
C VAL A 170 -23.42 -0.12 -7.46
N GLY A 171 -23.97 -0.46 -8.63
CA GLY A 171 -23.50 0.03 -9.92
C GLY A 171 -23.97 1.46 -10.17
N LEU A 172 -23.08 2.28 -10.72
CA LEU A 172 -23.33 3.67 -11.09
C LEU A 172 -22.94 3.91 -12.57
N THR A 173 -23.80 4.59 -13.32
CA THR A 173 -23.59 5.05 -14.71
C THR A 173 -24.09 6.48 -14.89
N GLY A 174 -23.92 7.05 -16.08
CA GLY A 174 -24.37 8.41 -16.39
C GLY A 174 -24.07 8.77 -17.83
N SER A 175 -24.08 10.06 -18.15
CA SER A 175 -23.60 10.52 -19.45
C SER A 175 -22.09 10.32 -19.60
N SER A 176 -21.60 10.25 -20.83
CA SER A 176 -20.16 10.17 -21.13
C SER A 176 -19.36 11.29 -20.47
N GLU A 177 -19.93 12.50 -20.37
CA GLU A 177 -19.30 13.63 -19.68
C GLU A 177 -19.23 13.43 -18.17
N GLN A 178 -20.31 12.93 -17.55
CA GLN A 178 -20.35 12.66 -16.12
C GLN A 178 -19.34 11.57 -15.75
N VAL A 179 -19.35 10.44 -16.46
CA VAL A 179 -18.41 9.34 -16.21
C VAL A 179 -16.96 9.77 -16.43
N LYS A 180 -16.68 10.55 -17.48
CA LYS A 180 -15.35 11.09 -17.75
C LYS A 180 -14.89 12.04 -16.64
N ALA A 181 -15.78 12.90 -16.12
CA ALA A 181 -15.46 13.82 -15.03
C ALA A 181 -15.10 13.05 -13.74
N VAL A 182 -15.88 12.02 -13.39
CA VAL A 182 -15.58 11.19 -12.21
C VAL A 182 -14.30 10.40 -12.39
N SER A 183 -14.12 9.75 -13.55
CA SER A 183 -12.89 9.02 -13.86
C SER A 183 -11.67 9.94 -13.73
N ALA A 184 -11.74 11.17 -14.24
CA ALA A 184 -10.68 12.17 -14.10
C ALA A 184 -10.43 12.58 -12.64
N ALA A 185 -11.48 12.76 -11.83
CA ALA A 185 -11.35 13.12 -10.41
C ALA A 185 -10.62 12.05 -9.59
N TYR A 186 -10.77 10.78 -9.96
CA TYR A 186 -10.06 9.65 -9.36
C TYR A 186 -8.78 9.26 -10.11
N ARG A 187 -8.39 10.03 -11.13
CA ARG A 187 -7.24 9.78 -12.02
C ARG A 187 -7.26 8.38 -12.63
N VAL A 188 -8.46 7.88 -12.91
CA VAL A 188 -8.69 6.64 -13.64
C VAL A 188 -8.44 6.93 -15.11
N TYR A 189 -7.45 6.24 -15.68
CA TYR A 189 -7.29 6.19 -17.11
C TYR A 189 -8.27 5.16 -17.68
N ALA A 190 -9.00 5.54 -18.73
CA ALA A 190 -9.86 4.68 -19.52
C ALA A 190 -9.68 5.04 -21.00
N SER A 191 -9.40 4.05 -21.85
CA SER A 191 -9.27 4.23 -23.30
C SER A 191 -9.98 3.10 -24.02
N ALA A 192 -10.92 3.45 -24.90
CA ALA A 192 -11.53 2.48 -25.80
C ALA A 192 -10.48 2.02 -26.84
N GLY A 193 -10.35 0.70 -26.99
CA GLY A 193 -9.54 0.07 -28.02
C GLY A 193 -10.18 0.18 -29.41
N PRO A 194 -9.47 -0.26 -30.46
CA PRO A 194 -10.03 -0.34 -31.79
C PRO A 194 -11.22 -1.31 -31.81
N LYS A 195 -12.27 -0.96 -32.57
CA LYS A 195 -13.41 -1.83 -32.79
C LYS A 195 -13.00 -3.01 -33.69
N ASP A 196 -13.48 -4.21 -33.37
CA ASP A 196 -13.32 -5.38 -34.21
C ASP A 196 -14.32 -5.40 -35.38
N GLU A 197 -14.32 -6.49 -36.17
CA GLU A 197 -15.20 -6.66 -37.34
C GLU A 197 -16.69 -6.71 -36.96
N ASP A 198 -17.00 -7.07 -35.71
CA ASP A 198 -18.35 -7.16 -35.15
C ASP A 198 -18.78 -5.86 -34.43
N GLY A 199 -17.88 -4.87 -34.35
CA GLY A 199 -18.10 -3.58 -33.72
C GLY A 199 -17.88 -3.57 -32.20
N ASP A 200 -17.37 -4.66 -31.62
CA ASP A 200 -17.00 -4.76 -30.21
C ASP A 200 -15.63 -4.13 -29.94
N TYR A 201 -15.42 -3.63 -28.72
CA TYR A 201 -14.16 -3.03 -28.29
C TYR A 201 -13.88 -3.29 -26.83
N ILE A 202 -12.60 -3.41 -26.49
CA ILE A 202 -12.13 -3.52 -25.11
C ILE A 202 -11.76 -2.13 -24.61
N VAL A 203 -12.09 -1.82 -23.35
CA VAL A 203 -11.64 -0.59 -22.69
C VAL A 203 -10.45 -0.90 -21.80
N ASP A 204 -9.29 -0.34 -22.11
CA ASP A 204 -8.14 -0.34 -21.21
C ASP A 204 -8.42 0.62 -20.06
N HIS A 205 -8.54 0.12 -18.84
CA HIS A 205 -8.71 0.97 -17.67
C HIS A 205 -7.82 0.61 -16.49
N THR A 206 -7.74 1.53 -15.53
CA THR A 206 -6.96 1.36 -14.31
C THR A 206 -7.60 0.31 -13.40
N ILE A 207 -6.88 -0.79 -13.12
CA ILE A 207 -7.35 -1.91 -12.27
C ILE A 207 -6.95 -1.66 -10.82
N ILE A 208 -7.66 -0.74 -10.16
CA ILE A 208 -7.40 -0.33 -8.78
C ILE A 208 -8.73 -0.24 -8.02
N ILE A 209 -8.73 -0.78 -6.80
CA ILE A 209 -9.82 -0.63 -5.83
C ILE A 209 -9.46 0.52 -4.89
N TYR A 210 -10.37 1.46 -4.69
CA TYR A 210 -10.18 2.64 -3.84
C TYR A 210 -10.95 2.45 -2.53
N LEU A 211 -10.33 2.80 -1.40
CA LEU A 211 -10.99 2.88 -0.10
C LEU A 211 -11.32 4.34 0.22
N LEU A 212 -12.61 4.62 0.42
CA LEU A 212 -13.07 5.90 0.94
C LEU A 212 -13.53 5.74 2.39
N GLY A 213 -13.16 6.72 3.21
CA GLY A 213 -13.64 6.85 4.57
C GLY A 213 -15.07 7.40 4.64
N PRO A 214 -15.67 7.41 5.84
CA PRO A 214 -17.00 7.96 6.07
C PRO A 214 -17.07 9.48 5.87
N ASP A 215 -15.96 10.19 5.79
CA ASP A 215 -15.88 11.59 5.34
C ASP A 215 -15.96 11.74 3.80
N GLY A 216 -16.05 10.62 3.07
CA GLY A 216 -15.98 10.59 1.61
C GLY A 216 -14.58 10.89 1.07
N LEU A 217 -13.55 10.91 1.92
CA LEU A 217 -12.18 11.16 1.50
C LEU A 217 -11.45 9.86 1.18
N PHE A 218 -10.53 9.96 0.23
CA PHE A 218 -9.67 8.86 -0.15
C PHE A 218 -8.69 8.50 0.97
N LEU A 219 -8.62 7.21 1.31
CA LEU A 219 -7.74 6.70 2.38
C LEU A 219 -6.61 5.82 1.85
N ASP A 220 -6.93 4.86 0.98
CA ASP A 220 -5.95 3.92 0.44
C ASP A 220 -6.43 3.29 -0.87
N TYR A 221 -5.53 2.61 -1.56
CA TYR A 221 -5.83 1.90 -2.80
C TYR A 221 -5.20 0.51 -2.81
N TYR A 222 -5.83 -0.40 -3.55
CA TYR A 222 -5.41 -1.78 -3.69
C TYR A 222 -5.27 -2.14 -5.17
N ASN A 223 -4.11 -2.68 -5.53
CA ASN A 223 -3.86 -3.19 -6.87
C ASN A 223 -4.35 -4.65 -6.99
N ARG A 224 -4.45 -5.12 -8.23
CA ARG A 224 -4.85 -6.50 -8.57
C ARG A 224 -4.15 -7.59 -7.76
N SER A 225 -2.87 -7.42 -7.42
CA SER A 225 -2.08 -8.44 -6.72
C SER A 225 -2.40 -8.62 -5.24
N LYS A 226 -3.22 -7.74 -4.65
CA LYS A 226 -3.73 -7.91 -3.28
C LYS A 226 -4.88 -8.92 -3.29
N THR A 227 -4.82 -9.89 -2.36
CA THR A 227 -5.91 -10.84 -2.12
C THR A 227 -7.00 -10.21 -1.27
N ALA A 228 -8.22 -10.76 -1.30
CA ALA A 228 -9.35 -10.27 -0.52
C ALA A 228 -9.04 -10.21 0.99
N GLU A 229 -8.31 -11.18 1.54
CA GLU A 229 -7.96 -11.24 2.96
C GLU A 229 -7.05 -10.08 3.36
N LYS A 230 -6.04 -9.77 2.51
CA LYS A 230 -5.12 -8.65 2.75
C LYS A 230 -5.83 -7.30 2.65
N ILE A 231 -6.81 -7.19 1.74
CA ILE A 231 -7.63 -5.99 1.61
C ILE A 231 -8.52 -5.86 2.86
N ALA A 232 -9.23 -6.92 3.27
CA ALA A 232 -10.08 -6.91 4.46
C ALA A 232 -9.28 -6.56 5.73
N GLU A 233 -8.10 -7.14 5.93
CA GLU A 233 -7.22 -6.79 7.05
C GLU A 233 -6.81 -5.31 7.01
N SER A 234 -6.48 -4.79 5.84
CA SER A 234 -6.14 -3.38 5.66
C SER A 234 -7.32 -2.46 5.96
N VAL A 235 -8.52 -2.79 5.45
CA VAL A 235 -9.74 -2.01 5.67
C VAL A 235 -10.12 -2.01 7.14
N ARG A 236 -10.08 -3.16 7.82
CA ARG A 236 -10.29 -3.27 9.26
C ARG A 236 -9.36 -2.34 10.04
N ARG A 237 -8.08 -2.34 9.69
CA ARG A 237 -7.09 -1.46 10.33
C ARG A 237 -7.40 0.02 10.11
N HIS A 238 -7.88 0.39 8.92
CA HIS A 238 -8.34 1.76 8.68
C HIS A 238 -9.55 2.09 9.55
N MET A 239 -10.54 1.19 9.65
CA MET A 239 -11.72 1.36 10.50
C MET A 239 -11.36 1.57 11.98
N GLU A 240 -10.45 0.76 12.51
CA GLU A 240 -10.02 0.82 13.93
C GLU A 240 -9.24 2.09 14.27
N ASN A 241 -8.48 2.63 13.31
CA ASN A 241 -7.61 3.80 13.52
C ASN A 241 -8.18 5.08 12.91
N TYR A 242 -9.42 5.04 12.39
CA TYR A 242 -10.01 6.17 11.72
C TYR A 242 -10.30 7.31 12.70
N GLN A 243 -9.79 8.50 12.38
CA GLN A 243 -10.10 9.73 13.08
C GLN A 243 -10.84 10.65 12.12
N PRO A 244 -12.12 10.97 12.38
CA PRO A 244 -12.89 11.89 11.55
C PRO A 244 -12.17 13.23 11.42
N LEU A 245 -12.09 13.76 10.19
CA LEU A 245 -11.48 15.07 9.93
C LEU A 245 -12.48 16.22 10.03
N LEU A 246 -13.77 15.92 9.92
CA LEU A 246 -14.86 16.88 10.03
C LEU A 246 -15.55 16.66 11.38
N HIS A 247 -15.38 17.63 12.29
CA HIS A 247 -16.18 17.78 13.49
C HIS A 247 -17.44 18.58 13.18
#